data_AF-A0A5C3M703-F1
#
_entry.id   AF-A0A5C3M703-F1
#
_cell.length_a   1.000
_cell.length_b   1.000
_cell.length_c   1.000
_cell.angle_alpha   90.00
_cell.angle_beta   90.00
_cell.angle_gamma   90.00
#
_symmetry.space_group_name_H-M   'P 1'
#
loop_
_entity.id
_entity.type
_entity.pdbx_description
1 polymer ?
#
loop_
_entity_poly.entity_id
_entity_poly.type
_entity_poly.pdbx_seq_one_letter_code
_entity_poly.pdbx_strand_id
1 'polypeptide(L)'
;MHDASTSTPLDIGLLPKPCHSVPGLWFVKTGLSELGFLECEFEIDQETATKWDFFELANGCPTEKKPSPRKPQLSLQLLCLPIAEVQSVYARLTGASADDVATVMSKIKTGWPMSGHLLIEVNPKKSFAKAWLPYELDPETPPELKGYVQEGTNVVRFTQLSGMSDCVFVLYASATKTPEPAFTNLDGYLATMKSAPSSAFPGIRPATVSVMDS
;
A
#
# COMPACT_ATOMS: atom_id res chain seq x y z
N MET A 1 12.84 -46.63 -28.81
CA MET A 1 13.88 -45.94 -28.01
C MET A 1 13.79 -44.46 -28.36
N HIS A 2 13.07 -43.68 -27.56
CA HIS A 2 13.03 -42.23 -27.69
C HIS A 2 13.48 -41.66 -26.35
N ASP A 3 14.63 -40.99 -26.37
CA ASP A 3 15.20 -40.30 -25.23
C ASP A 3 14.29 -39.14 -24.82
N ALA A 4 13.80 -39.21 -23.58
CA ALA A 4 13.20 -38.09 -22.89
C ALA A 4 14.33 -37.26 -22.29
N SER A 5 14.73 -36.18 -22.96
CA SER A 5 15.57 -35.15 -22.35
C SER A 5 14.75 -34.44 -21.27
N THR A 6 14.94 -34.89 -20.03
CA THR A 6 14.52 -34.18 -18.83
C THR A 6 15.31 -32.88 -18.73
N SER A 7 14.67 -31.77 -19.11
CA SER A 7 15.19 -30.43 -18.82
C SER A 7 15.05 -30.15 -17.33
N THR A 8 16.15 -30.26 -16.60
CA THR A 8 16.29 -29.78 -15.23
C THR A 8 16.02 -28.26 -15.21
N PRO A 9 15.16 -27.73 -14.31
CA PRO A 9 15.07 -26.29 -14.13
C PRO A 9 16.39 -25.81 -13.55
N LEU A 10 17.00 -24.82 -14.22
CA LEU A 10 18.16 -24.11 -13.70
C LEU A 10 17.78 -23.51 -12.35
N ASP A 11 18.50 -23.96 -11.33
CA ASP A 11 18.51 -23.43 -9.98
C ASP A 11 18.94 -21.95 -10.04
N ILE A 12 17.97 -21.02 -9.98
CA ILE A 12 18.21 -19.57 -9.94
C ILE A 12 18.58 -19.21 -8.51
N GLY A 13 19.82 -19.56 -8.14
CA GLY A 13 20.44 -19.07 -6.93
C GLY A 13 20.68 -17.56 -7.01
N LEU A 14 20.08 -16.82 -6.06
CA LEU A 14 20.60 -15.58 -5.49
C LEU A 14 20.56 -14.29 -6.32
N LEU A 15 19.52 -14.06 -7.12
CA LEU A 15 19.09 -12.68 -7.35
C LEU A 15 18.31 -12.21 -6.11
N PRO A 16 18.63 -11.05 -5.50
CA PRO A 16 17.85 -10.55 -4.37
C PRO A 16 16.40 -10.41 -4.82
N LYS A 17 15.50 -11.11 -4.14
CA LYS A 17 14.07 -11.00 -4.42
C LYS A 17 13.67 -9.52 -4.27
N PRO A 18 12.95 -8.92 -5.23
CA PRO A 18 12.61 -7.50 -5.21
C PRO A 18 11.93 -7.05 -3.90
N CYS A 19 11.25 -7.97 -3.21
CA CYS A 19 10.52 -7.73 -1.98
C CYS A 19 11.40 -7.40 -0.75
N HIS A 20 12.72 -7.67 -0.79
CA HIS A 20 13.62 -7.38 0.34
C HIS A 20 14.16 -5.95 0.34
N SER A 21 14.17 -5.30 -0.84
CA SER A 21 14.67 -3.93 -1.01
C SER A 21 13.59 -2.92 -0.63
N VAL A 22 13.88 -2.12 0.40
CA VAL A 22 13.02 -1.02 0.86
C VAL A 22 13.94 0.15 1.28
N PRO A 23 13.92 1.29 0.57
CA PRO A 23 13.06 1.60 -0.58
C PRO A 23 13.40 0.73 -1.80
N GLY A 24 12.39 0.36 -2.59
CA GLY A 24 12.60 -0.53 -3.73
C GLY A 24 11.41 -0.63 -4.68
N LEU A 25 11.67 -1.12 -5.89
CA LEU A 25 10.66 -1.40 -6.90
C LEU A 25 10.39 -2.90 -6.92
N TRP A 26 9.19 -3.30 -6.52
CA TRP A 26 8.82 -4.72 -6.46
C TRP A 26 8.41 -5.27 -7.83
N PHE A 27 7.80 -4.43 -8.66
CA PHE A 27 7.68 -4.68 -10.10
C PHE A 27 7.61 -3.38 -10.89
N VAL A 28 7.96 -3.48 -12.17
CA VAL A 28 7.78 -2.44 -13.19
C VAL A 28 7.24 -3.12 -14.44
N LYS A 29 6.10 -2.67 -14.96
CA LYS A 29 5.48 -3.22 -16.17
C LYS A 29 4.90 -2.11 -17.04
N THR A 30 5.18 -2.17 -18.33
CA THR A 30 4.56 -1.30 -19.33
C THR A 30 3.13 -1.75 -19.61
N GLY A 31 2.22 -0.80 -19.83
CA GLY A 31 0.86 -1.08 -20.28
C GLY A 31 0.82 -1.76 -21.65
N LEU A 32 -0.32 -2.39 -21.95
CA LEU A 32 -0.54 -3.09 -23.20
C LEU A 32 -0.89 -2.09 -24.30
N SER A 33 -0.53 -2.39 -25.55
CA SER A 33 -0.94 -1.56 -26.70
C SER A 33 -2.43 -1.68 -27.02
N GLU A 34 -3.07 -2.73 -26.54
CA GLU A 34 -4.47 -3.08 -26.82
C GLU A 34 -5.20 -3.42 -25.51
N LEU A 35 -6.52 -3.54 -25.58
CA LEU A 35 -7.32 -3.97 -24.43
C LEU A 35 -6.92 -5.39 -23.98
N GLY A 36 -6.91 -5.63 -22.68
CA GLY A 36 -6.54 -6.94 -22.14
C GLY A 36 -6.26 -6.94 -20.65
N PHE A 37 -5.70 -8.06 -20.18
CA PHE A 37 -5.29 -8.24 -18.80
C PHE A 37 -3.77 -8.26 -18.72
N LEU A 38 -3.21 -7.38 -17.91
CA LEU A 38 -1.80 -7.40 -17.53
C LEU A 38 -1.72 -7.87 -16.08
N GLU A 39 -1.14 -9.05 -15.85
CA GLU A 39 -0.96 -9.61 -14.51
C GLU A 39 0.50 -9.49 -14.07
N CYS A 40 0.68 -9.01 -12.84
CA CYS A 40 1.96 -8.83 -12.18
C CYS A 40 1.98 -9.72 -10.94
N GLU A 41 2.76 -10.80 -11.01
CA GLU A 41 2.98 -11.69 -9.87
C GLU A 41 4.23 -11.27 -9.11
N PHE A 42 4.15 -11.27 -7.79
CA PHE A 42 5.30 -11.08 -6.91
C PHE A 42 5.13 -11.92 -5.64
N GLU A 43 6.24 -12.39 -5.10
CA GLU A 43 6.25 -13.24 -3.91
C GLU A 43 6.74 -12.44 -2.71
N ILE A 44 6.05 -12.56 -1.58
CA ILE A 44 6.52 -12.06 -0.29
C ILE A 44 6.96 -13.29 0.51
N ASP A 45 8.24 -13.37 0.84
CA ASP A 45 8.77 -14.47 1.64
C ASP A 45 8.50 -14.27 3.15
N GLN A 46 8.68 -15.32 3.94
CA GLN A 46 8.49 -15.28 5.39
C GLN A 46 9.38 -14.21 6.06
N GLU A 47 10.61 -13.98 5.57
CA GLU A 47 11.51 -12.95 6.14
C GLU A 47 10.93 -11.56 5.95
N THR A 48 10.52 -11.21 4.73
CA THR A 48 9.86 -9.93 4.41
C THR A 48 8.52 -9.81 5.14
N ALA A 49 7.73 -10.89 5.18
CA ALA A 49 6.47 -10.97 5.92
C ALA A 49 6.65 -10.60 7.39
N THR A 50 7.64 -11.22 8.04
CA THR A 50 7.98 -11.02 9.45
C THR A 50 8.56 -9.63 9.72
N LYS A 51 9.45 -9.16 8.83
CA LYS A 51 10.12 -7.85 8.94
C LYS A 51 9.11 -6.70 8.91
N TRP A 52 8.12 -6.78 8.02
CA TRP A 52 7.16 -5.72 7.76
C TRP A 52 5.77 -5.95 8.36
N ASP A 53 5.61 -7.05 9.10
CA ASP A 53 4.39 -7.42 9.82
C ASP A 53 3.19 -7.58 8.89
N PHE A 54 3.39 -8.31 7.79
CA PHE A 54 2.28 -8.74 6.95
C PHE A 54 1.41 -9.75 7.71
N PHE A 55 0.09 -9.70 7.53
CA PHE A 55 -0.82 -10.58 8.23
C PHE A 55 -0.55 -12.05 7.88
N GLU A 56 -0.32 -12.86 8.91
CA GLU A 56 -0.28 -14.33 8.80
C GLU A 56 -1.72 -14.84 8.95
N LEU A 57 -2.27 -15.50 7.92
CA LEU A 57 -3.52 -16.23 8.05
C LEU A 57 -3.26 -17.58 8.74
N ALA A 58 -3.09 -17.57 10.06
CA ALA A 58 -3.20 -18.80 10.83
C ALA A 58 -4.68 -19.21 10.88
N ASN A 59 -5.05 -20.28 10.17
CA ASN A 59 -6.39 -20.90 10.19
C ASN A 59 -7.57 -20.01 9.73
N GLY A 60 -7.33 -19.04 8.85
CA GLY A 60 -8.40 -18.24 8.23
C GLY A 60 -9.02 -17.17 9.15
N CYS A 61 -8.44 -16.92 10.33
CA CYS A 61 -8.82 -15.81 11.18
C CYS A 61 -7.74 -14.72 11.10
N PRO A 62 -8.08 -13.45 10.82
CA PRO A 62 -7.13 -12.35 10.95
C PRO A 62 -6.73 -12.25 12.42
N THR A 63 -5.52 -12.69 12.77
CA THR A 63 -4.93 -12.31 14.05
C THR A 63 -4.47 -10.86 13.92
N GLU A 64 -5.28 -9.91 14.38
CA GLU A 64 -4.86 -8.53 14.57
C GLU A 64 -3.74 -8.49 15.61
N LYS A 65 -2.50 -8.65 15.17
CA LYS A 65 -1.34 -8.29 15.98
C LYS A 65 -1.37 -6.78 16.12
N LYS A 66 -1.63 -6.30 17.34
CA LYS A 66 -1.65 -4.88 17.68
C LYS A 66 -0.32 -4.26 17.18
N PRO A 67 -0.36 -3.23 16.31
CA PRO A 67 0.86 -2.70 15.70
C PRO A 67 1.81 -2.24 16.81
N SER A 68 2.98 -2.87 16.89
CA SER A 68 3.99 -2.45 17.86
C SER A 68 4.46 -1.04 17.49
N PRO A 69 4.37 -0.04 18.38
CA PRO A 69 4.57 1.38 18.05
C PRO A 69 6.02 1.76 17.71
N ARG A 70 6.93 0.79 17.56
CA ARG A 70 8.38 1.02 17.43
C ARG A 70 9.00 0.49 16.14
N LYS A 71 8.23 -0.17 15.27
CA LYS A 71 8.75 -0.70 13.99
C LYS A 71 8.44 0.26 12.85
N PRO A 72 9.37 0.50 11.91
CA PRO A 72 9.08 1.23 10.69
C PRO A 72 7.96 0.51 9.92
N GLN A 73 6.95 1.26 9.48
CA GLN A 73 5.83 0.70 8.74
C GLN A 73 6.19 0.67 7.25
N LEU A 74 6.07 -0.49 6.61
CA LEU A 74 6.11 -0.56 5.16
C LEU A 74 4.91 0.21 4.57
N SER A 75 5.12 0.87 3.44
CA SER A 75 4.09 1.38 2.54
C SER A 75 4.37 0.81 1.15
N LEU A 76 3.33 0.28 0.52
CA LEU A 76 3.33 -0.32 -0.81
C LEU A 76 2.41 0.48 -1.72
N GLN A 77 2.98 1.41 -2.45
CA GLN A 77 2.24 2.32 -3.31
C GLN A 77 2.30 1.84 -4.75
N LEU A 78 1.13 1.79 -5.38
CA LEU A 78 1.04 1.52 -6.81
C LEU A 78 1.01 2.85 -7.58
N LEU A 79 1.98 3.01 -8.46
CA LEU A 79 2.16 4.20 -9.29
C LEU A 79 1.88 3.88 -10.76
N CYS A 80 1.34 4.86 -11.47
CA CYS A 80 1.20 4.86 -12.92
C CYS A 80 1.99 6.04 -13.48
N LEU A 81 3.09 5.76 -14.18
CA LEU A 81 4.06 6.75 -14.60
C LEU A 81 4.06 6.88 -16.14
N PRO A 82 4.16 8.09 -16.70
CA PRO A 82 4.35 8.25 -18.14
C PRO A 82 5.67 7.63 -18.59
N ILE A 83 5.64 6.83 -19.66
CA ILE A 83 6.84 6.11 -20.14
C ILE A 83 7.99 7.05 -20.50
N ALA A 84 7.68 8.24 -21.03
CA ALA A 84 8.68 9.25 -21.39
C ALA A 84 9.47 9.75 -20.17
N GLU A 85 8.79 9.95 -19.03
CA GLU A 85 9.43 10.39 -17.78
C GLU A 85 10.29 9.26 -17.19
N VAL A 86 9.79 8.03 -17.22
CA VAL A 86 10.53 6.84 -16.77
C VAL A 86 11.81 6.66 -17.58
N GLN A 87 11.73 6.77 -18.91
CA GLN A 87 12.89 6.69 -19.80
C GLN A 87 13.90 7.81 -19.55
N SER A 88 13.42 9.04 -19.34
CA SER A 88 14.25 10.19 -18.99
C SER A 88 15.03 9.96 -17.68
N VAL A 89 14.35 9.41 -16.66
CA VAL A 89 14.99 9.06 -15.38
C VAL A 89 16.03 7.96 -15.55
N TYR A 90 15.72 6.88 -16.27
CA TYR A 90 16.70 5.81 -16.54
C TYR A 90 17.92 6.31 -17.31
N ALA A 91 17.73 7.19 -18.31
CA ALA A 91 18.82 7.76 -19.08
C ALA A 91 19.76 8.63 -18.22
N ARG A 92 19.23 9.29 -17.18
CA ARG A 92 20.02 10.13 -16.26
C ARG A 92 20.72 9.33 -15.15
N LEU A 93 20.20 8.16 -14.82
CA LEU A 93 20.65 7.33 -13.69
C LEU A 93 21.53 6.15 -14.13
N THR A 94 22.19 6.24 -15.29
CA THR A 94 23.13 5.20 -15.75
C THR A 94 24.23 4.97 -14.70
N GLY A 95 24.18 3.85 -13.99
CA GLY A 95 25.12 3.48 -12.92
C GLY A 95 24.70 3.82 -11.49
N ALA A 96 23.49 4.35 -11.28
CA ALA A 96 22.94 4.59 -9.95
C ALA A 96 22.53 3.29 -9.22
N SER A 97 22.42 3.35 -7.89
CA SER A 97 21.93 2.22 -7.09
C SER A 97 20.43 1.98 -7.32
N ALA A 98 19.96 0.75 -7.08
CA ALA A 98 18.55 0.41 -7.21
C ALA A 98 17.66 1.27 -6.29
N ASP A 99 18.15 1.58 -5.09
CA ASP A 99 17.46 2.39 -4.08
C ASP A 99 17.30 3.85 -4.55
N ASP A 100 18.32 4.40 -5.21
CA ASP A 100 18.27 5.74 -5.81
C ASP A 100 17.25 5.78 -6.94
N VAL A 101 17.24 4.77 -7.81
CA VAL A 101 16.26 4.66 -8.90
C VAL A 101 14.84 4.58 -8.35
N ALA A 102 14.60 3.74 -7.34
CA ALA A 102 13.30 3.60 -6.69
C ALA A 102 12.83 4.93 -6.08
N THR A 103 13.74 5.61 -5.38
CA THR A 103 13.47 6.92 -4.75
C THR A 103 13.14 7.98 -5.79
N VAL A 104 13.87 8.03 -6.91
CA VAL A 104 13.62 9.00 -7.98
C VAL A 104 12.29 8.69 -8.69
N MET A 105 11.98 7.42 -8.96
CA MET A 105 10.70 7.03 -9.56
C MET A 105 9.51 7.40 -8.70
N SER A 106 9.61 7.26 -7.37
CA SER A 106 8.54 7.64 -6.45
C SER A 106 8.22 9.14 -6.47
N LYS A 107 9.13 9.98 -6.98
CA LYS A 107 8.95 11.44 -7.10
C LYS A 107 8.38 11.85 -8.46
N ILE A 108 8.30 10.93 -9.42
CA ILE A 108 7.66 11.21 -10.71
C ILE A 108 6.16 11.39 -10.42
N LYS A 109 5.57 12.45 -10.97
CA LYS A 109 4.14 12.69 -10.83
C LYS A 109 3.37 11.53 -11.47
N THR A 110 2.56 10.85 -10.67
CA THR A 110 1.66 9.82 -11.14
C THR A 110 0.66 10.40 -12.14
N GLY A 111 0.48 9.72 -13.27
CA GLY A 111 -0.49 10.05 -14.31
C GLY A 111 -1.35 8.82 -14.60
N TRP A 112 -2.47 8.69 -13.89
CA TRP A 112 -3.45 7.64 -14.18
C TRP A 112 -4.14 7.88 -15.52
N PRO A 113 -4.48 6.81 -16.26
CA PRO A 113 -5.23 6.95 -17.51
C PRO A 113 -6.63 7.52 -17.26
N MET A 114 -7.29 7.93 -18.35
CA MET A 114 -8.65 8.46 -18.28
C MET A 114 -9.62 7.52 -17.55
N SER A 115 -10.57 8.10 -16.83
CA SER A 115 -11.59 7.34 -16.12
C SER A 115 -12.33 6.40 -17.07
N GLY A 116 -12.55 5.16 -16.62
CA GLY A 116 -13.19 4.10 -17.41
C GLY A 116 -12.23 3.28 -18.28
N HIS A 117 -10.93 3.56 -18.27
CA HIS A 117 -9.97 2.80 -19.09
C HIS A 117 -9.22 1.72 -18.30
N LEU A 118 -9.12 1.84 -16.97
CA LEU A 118 -8.33 0.93 -16.12
C LEU A 118 -9.13 0.44 -14.90
N LEU A 119 -9.07 -0.86 -14.65
CA LEU A 119 -9.44 -1.45 -13.37
C LEU A 119 -8.23 -2.16 -12.78
N ILE A 120 -8.00 -2.00 -11.48
CA ILE A 120 -6.90 -2.64 -10.78
C ILE A 120 -7.48 -3.59 -9.74
N GLU A 121 -7.05 -4.85 -9.76
CA GLU A 121 -7.44 -5.86 -8.77
C GLU A 121 -6.19 -6.46 -8.14
N VAL A 122 -6.14 -6.50 -6.81
CA VAL A 122 -5.14 -7.25 -6.06
C VAL A 122 -5.74 -8.55 -5.57
N ASN A 123 -4.98 -9.63 -5.75
CA ASN A 123 -5.29 -10.97 -5.31
C ASN A 123 -6.71 -11.44 -5.71
N PRO A 124 -7.06 -11.36 -7.01
CA PRO A 124 -8.38 -11.72 -7.48
C PRO A 124 -8.73 -13.15 -7.08
N LYS A 125 -9.98 -13.36 -6.64
CA LYS A 125 -10.50 -14.64 -6.13
C LYS A 125 -9.97 -15.08 -4.75
N LYS A 126 -9.18 -14.25 -4.05
CA LYS A 126 -8.78 -14.50 -2.66
C LYS A 126 -9.67 -13.75 -1.67
N SER A 127 -9.67 -14.16 -0.40
CA SER A 127 -10.48 -13.54 0.66
C SER A 127 -10.04 -12.13 1.03
N PHE A 128 -8.80 -11.76 0.72
CA PHE A 128 -8.19 -10.45 0.98
C PHE A 128 -8.00 -9.64 -0.33
N ALA A 129 -8.86 -9.91 -1.33
CA ALA A 129 -8.85 -9.19 -2.59
C ALA A 129 -9.31 -7.74 -2.42
N LYS A 130 -8.75 -6.84 -3.22
CA LYS A 130 -9.22 -5.45 -3.33
C LYS A 130 -9.20 -5.02 -4.79
N ALA A 131 -10.28 -4.35 -5.20
CA ALA A 131 -10.34 -3.66 -6.48
C ALA A 131 -10.31 -2.15 -6.25
N TRP A 132 -9.62 -1.44 -7.15
CA TRP A 132 -9.69 0.01 -7.30
C TRP A 132 -10.35 0.34 -8.63
N LEU A 133 -11.43 1.09 -8.53
CA LEU A 133 -12.20 1.60 -9.66
C LEU A 133 -11.57 2.88 -10.21
N PRO A 134 -11.81 3.24 -11.47
CA PRO A 134 -11.16 4.39 -12.10
C PRO A 134 -11.29 5.72 -11.32
N TYR A 135 -12.41 5.94 -10.64
CA TYR A 135 -12.64 7.15 -9.84
C TYR A 135 -11.94 7.14 -8.48
N GLU A 136 -11.42 5.99 -8.03
CA GLU A 136 -10.60 5.86 -6.82
C GLU A 136 -9.11 6.07 -7.12
N LEU A 137 -8.72 6.17 -8.39
CA LEU A 137 -7.33 6.35 -8.83
C LEU A 137 -6.98 7.85 -8.89
N ASP A 138 -6.62 8.40 -7.73
CA ASP A 138 -6.16 9.78 -7.61
C ASP A 138 -4.63 9.86 -7.81
N PRO A 139 -4.11 10.76 -8.66
CA PRO A 139 -2.68 11.06 -8.74
C PRO A 139 -2.04 11.49 -7.41
N GLU A 140 -2.79 12.19 -6.54
CA GLU A 140 -2.31 12.70 -5.26
C GLU A 140 -2.34 11.63 -4.17
N THR A 141 -3.23 10.65 -4.30
CA THR A 141 -3.38 9.54 -3.35
C THR A 141 -3.26 8.19 -4.07
N PRO A 142 -2.04 7.73 -4.36
CA PRO A 142 -1.82 6.44 -5.00
C PRO A 142 -2.41 5.28 -4.18
N PRO A 143 -2.93 4.22 -4.82
CA PRO A 143 -3.39 3.03 -4.13
C PRO A 143 -2.33 2.41 -3.22
N GLU A 144 -2.71 2.16 -1.96
CA GLU A 144 -1.88 1.50 -0.95
C GLU A 144 -2.26 0.01 -0.84
N LEU A 145 -1.29 -0.87 -1.09
CA LEU A 145 -1.51 -2.31 -1.26
C LEU A 145 -1.25 -3.11 0.01
N LYS A 146 -0.55 -2.56 1.01
CA LYS A 146 -0.09 -3.33 2.18
C LYS A 146 -1.19 -4.15 2.86
N GLY A 147 -2.39 -3.59 2.99
CA GLY A 147 -3.53 -4.26 3.65
C GLY A 147 -4.15 -5.43 2.87
N TYR A 148 -3.73 -5.64 1.61
CA TYR A 148 -4.32 -6.59 0.67
C TYR A 148 -3.30 -7.58 0.09
N VAL A 149 -2.10 -7.61 0.67
CA VAL A 149 -1.05 -8.55 0.32
C VAL A 149 -0.65 -9.34 1.56
N GLN A 150 -0.14 -10.54 1.35
CA GLN A 150 0.27 -11.45 2.42
C GLN A 150 1.51 -12.24 2.02
N GLU A 151 2.03 -13.03 2.95
CA GLU A 151 3.07 -14.01 2.63
C GLU A 151 2.64 -14.97 1.50
N GLY A 152 3.59 -15.28 0.64
CA GLY A 152 3.43 -16.11 -0.55
C GLY A 152 3.20 -15.30 -1.82
N THR A 153 2.59 -15.94 -2.82
CA THR A 153 2.37 -15.34 -4.14
C THR A 153 1.22 -14.35 -4.11
N ASN A 154 1.47 -13.11 -4.48
CA ASN A 154 0.49 -12.06 -4.67
C ASN A 154 0.37 -11.71 -6.15
N VAL A 155 -0.83 -11.36 -6.59
CA VAL A 155 -1.09 -11.01 -7.99
C VAL A 155 -1.77 -9.66 -8.04
N VAL A 156 -1.25 -8.73 -8.83
CA VAL A 156 -1.94 -7.50 -9.21
C VAL A 156 -2.35 -7.65 -10.67
N ARG A 157 -3.65 -7.51 -10.95
CA ARG A 157 -4.20 -7.51 -12.30
C ARG A 157 -4.63 -6.11 -12.69
N PHE A 158 -4.18 -5.69 -13.85
CA PHE A 158 -4.63 -4.49 -14.53
C PHE A 158 -5.52 -4.91 -15.70
N THR A 159 -6.81 -4.60 -15.61
CA THR A 159 -7.75 -4.77 -16.72
C THR A 159 -7.77 -3.47 -17.52
N GLN A 160 -7.17 -3.50 -18.71
CA GLN A 160 -7.03 -2.35 -19.59
C GLN A 160 -8.14 -2.40 -20.64
N LEU A 161 -8.98 -1.38 -20.65
CA LEU A 161 -10.12 -1.22 -21.56
C LEU A 161 -9.77 -0.33 -22.77
N SER A 162 -8.54 0.17 -22.82
CA SER A 162 -7.92 0.88 -23.94
C SER A 162 -6.44 0.51 -24.04
N GLY A 163 -5.78 0.86 -25.15
CA GLY A 163 -4.32 0.84 -25.20
C GLY A 163 -3.70 1.83 -24.20
N MET A 164 -2.63 1.42 -23.54
CA MET A 164 -1.89 2.16 -22.49
C MET A 164 -0.38 1.94 -22.59
N SER A 165 0.14 1.75 -23.80
CA SER A 165 1.58 1.54 -24.03
C SER A 165 2.44 2.74 -23.61
N ASP A 166 1.82 3.89 -23.38
CA ASP A 166 2.43 5.11 -22.85
C ASP A 166 2.48 5.16 -21.31
N CYS A 167 1.87 4.20 -20.61
CA CYS A 167 1.87 4.08 -19.16
C CYS A 167 2.83 2.98 -18.68
N VAL A 168 3.45 3.21 -17.52
CA VAL A 168 4.27 2.23 -16.79
C VAL A 168 3.71 2.09 -15.38
N PHE A 169 3.30 0.88 -15.04
CA PHE A 169 2.81 0.52 -13.71
C PHE A 169 3.97 0.05 -12.83
N VAL A 170 4.06 0.63 -11.64
CA VAL A 170 5.16 0.41 -10.71
C VAL A 170 4.62 0.14 -9.32
N LEU A 171 5.07 -0.94 -8.69
CA LEU A 171 4.86 -1.14 -7.25
C LEU A 171 6.10 -0.68 -6.50
N TYR A 172 5.95 0.44 -5.79
CA TYR A 172 7.00 1.05 -5.00
C TYR A 172 6.82 0.71 -3.52
N ALA A 173 7.89 0.21 -2.91
CA ALA A 173 7.96 -0.07 -1.49
C ALA A 173 8.81 0.99 -0.79
N SER A 174 8.31 1.53 0.31
CA SER A 174 9.06 2.46 1.15
C SER A 174 8.81 2.22 2.64
N ALA A 175 9.78 2.60 3.46
CA ALA A 175 9.61 2.61 4.91
C ALA A 175 9.04 3.96 5.33
N THR A 176 7.77 3.98 5.72
CA THR A 176 7.21 5.12 6.43
C THR A 176 7.81 5.17 7.83
N LYS A 177 8.49 6.28 8.15
CA LYS A 177 8.83 6.58 9.53
C LYS A 177 7.51 6.88 10.22
N THR A 178 7.17 6.09 11.24
CA THR A 178 6.10 6.45 12.18
C THR A 178 6.33 7.90 12.56
N PRO A 179 5.36 8.81 12.35
CA PRO A 179 5.50 10.15 12.89
C PRO A 179 5.73 9.95 14.39
N GLU A 180 6.90 10.35 14.86
CA GLU A 180 7.18 10.43 16.28
C GLU A 180 5.97 11.14 16.87
N PRO A 181 5.26 10.54 17.86
CA PRO A 181 4.16 11.25 18.47
C PRO A 181 4.78 12.56 18.94
N ALA A 182 4.37 13.66 18.33
CA ALA A 182 4.72 14.97 18.84
C ALA A 182 4.27 14.91 20.29
N PHE A 183 5.22 14.78 21.21
CA PHE A 183 4.98 15.13 22.59
C PHE A 183 4.71 16.63 22.53
N THR A 184 3.48 17.00 22.15
CA THR A 184 2.97 18.34 22.34
C THR A 184 3.04 18.52 23.85
N ASN A 185 4.03 19.32 24.24
CA ASN A 185 4.32 19.80 25.58
C ASN A 185 3.20 19.49 26.59
N LEU A 186 3.59 18.80 27.67
CA LEU A 186 2.74 18.64 28.86
C LEU A 186 2.17 19.98 29.37
N ASP A 187 2.80 21.10 28.99
CA ASP A 187 2.36 22.47 29.29
C ASP A 187 1.02 22.85 28.64
N GLY A 188 0.65 22.27 27.49
CA GLY A 188 -0.63 22.56 26.82
C GLY A 188 -1.84 21.90 27.50
N TYR A 189 -1.64 20.74 28.13
CA TYR A 189 -2.72 20.00 28.78
C TYR A 189 -3.13 20.65 30.12
N LEU A 190 -2.18 21.25 30.84
CA LEU A 190 -2.46 22.00 32.08
C LEU A 190 -3.09 23.38 31.81
N ALA A 191 -2.84 23.99 30.64
CA ALA A 191 -3.50 25.24 30.25
C ALA A 191 -5.01 25.07 30.01
N THR A 192 -5.44 23.88 29.55
CA THR A 192 -6.85 23.59 29.27
C THR A 192 -7.69 23.37 30.54
N MET A 193 -7.07 23.00 31.67
CA MET A 193 -7.78 22.90 32.96
C MET A 193 -7.84 24.21 33.75
N LYS A 194 -7.10 25.26 33.35
CA LYS A 194 -7.10 26.55 34.06
C LYS A 194 -8.08 27.59 33.52
N SER A 195 -8.81 27.29 32.45
CA SER A 195 -9.81 28.20 31.87
C SER A 195 -11.25 27.67 31.96
N ALA A 196 -11.61 27.01 33.05
CA ALA A 196 -13.01 26.80 33.38
C ALA A 196 -13.56 28.10 34.01
N PRO A 197 -14.48 28.84 33.37
CA PRO A 197 -15.14 29.96 34.01
C PRO A 197 -16.01 29.45 35.16
N SER A 198 -15.69 29.91 36.36
CA SER A 198 -16.57 29.90 37.52
C SER A 198 -17.78 30.78 37.21
N SER A 199 -18.88 30.20 36.76
CA SER A 199 -20.16 30.90 36.69
C SER A 199 -21.34 29.97 36.95
N ALA A 200 -21.95 30.22 38.10
CA ALA A 200 -23.38 30.10 38.41
C ALA A 200 -24.03 28.71 38.29
N PHE A 201 -24.16 28.04 39.44
CA PHE A 201 -25.26 27.11 39.72
C PHE A 201 -26.62 27.84 39.63
N PRO A 202 -27.58 27.37 38.82
CA PRO A 202 -28.98 27.66 39.03
C PRO A 202 -29.69 26.42 39.61
N GLY A 203 -30.09 26.56 40.87
CA GLY A 203 -31.40 26.13 41.36
C GLY A 203 -31.78 24.66 41.25
N ILE A 204 -31.51 23.92 42.32
CA ILE A 204 -32.27 22.74 42.71
C ILE A 204 -33.76 23.14 42.80
N ARG A 205 -34.63 22.51 42.00
CA ARG A 205 -36.07 22.47 42.27
C ARG A 205 -36.44 21.05 42.73
N PRO A 206 -37.09 20.88 43.89
CA PRO A 206 -37.54 19.58 44.35
C PRO A 206 -38.72 19.07 43.51
N ALA A 207 -38.72 17.76 43.25
CA ALA A 207 -39.79 17.06 42.54
C ALA A 207 -41.06 17.00 43.41
N THR A 208 -42.18 17.45 42.85
CA THR A 208 -43.52 17.20 43.42
C THR A 208 -44.05 15.90 42.86
N VAL A 209 -44.20 14.89 43.71
CA VAL A 209 -44.93 13.65 43.44
C VAL A 209 -46.42 13.96 43.56
N SER A 210 -47.18 13.78 42.48
CA SER A 210 -48.65 13.71 42.55
C SER A 210 -49.08 12.25 42.45
N VAL A 211 -49.75 11.80 43.49
CA VAL A 211 -50.41 10.50 43.63
C VAL A 211 -51.69 10.53 42.78
N MET A 212 -51.86 9.55 41.90
CA MET A 212 -53.14 9.25 41.25
C MET A 212 -53.96 8.42 42.23
N ASP A 213 -55.03 9.01 42.77
CA ASP A 213 -56.14 8.27 43.39
C ASP A 213 -57.18 7.91 42.32
N SER A 214 -57.91 6.84 42.63
CA SER A 214 -58.78 6.02 41.76
C SER A 214 -60.05 6.70 41.26
#